data_AF-A0A4R1R3N6-F1
#
_entry.id   AF-A0A4R1R3N6-F1
#
_cell.length_a   1.000
_cell.length_b   1.000
_cell.length_c   1.000
_cell.angle_alpha   90.00
_cell.angle_beta   90.00
_cell.angle_gamma   90.00
#
_symmetry.space_group_name_H-M   'P 1'
#
loop_
_entity.id
_entity.type
_entity.pdbx_description
1 polymer ?
#
loop_
_entity_poly.entity_id
_entity_poly.type
_entity_poly.pdbx_seq_one_letter_code
_entity_poly.pdbx_strand_id
1 'polypeptide(L)' 'MNGIYARYNEQKNYVDVTVYEAGYVLGLDCGKWEDGIKTTMNSQGRLDALAIDDPLEYVRLALDEEMQVWVDAMDDDSLW' A
#
# COMPACT_ATOMS: atom_id res chain seq x y z
N MET A 1 -19.46 -15.50 -5.09
CA MET A 1 -18.77 -14.95 -3.91
C MET A 1 -18.23 -13.61 -4.35
N ASN A 2 -18.86 -12.53 -3.90
CA ASN A 2 -18.45 -11.18 -4.23
C ASN A 2 -17.36 -10.81 -3.22
N GLY A 3 -16.15 -10.54 -3.69
CA GLY A 3 -15.03 -10.33 -2.80
C GLY A 3 -13.79 -9.87 -3.51
N ILE A 4 -13.04 -9.03 -2.81
CA ILE A 4 -11.70 -8.59 -3.18
C ILE A 4 -10.79 -9.06 -2.05
N TYR A 5 -9.66 -9.64 -2.41
CA TYR A 5 -8.63 -10.07 -1.46
C TYR A 5 -7.29 -9.51 -1.92
N ALA A 6 -6.52 -8.92 -1.01
CA ALA A 6 -5.17 -8.47 -1.31
C ALA A 6 -4.15 -9.18 -0.42
N ARG A 7 -2.95 -9.35 -0.95
CA ARG A 7 -1.80 -9.86 -0.19
C ARG A 7 -0.51 -9.22 -0.68
N TYR A 8 0.44 -9.04 0.22
CA TYR A 8 1.80 -8.70 -0.17
C TYR A 8 2.54 -9.90 -0.75
N ASN A 9 3.36 -9.63 -1.77
CA ASN A 9 4.20 -10.56 -2.49
C ASN A 9 5.66 -10.15 -2.30
N GLU A 10 6.27 -10.66 -1.23
CA GLU A 10 7.65 -10.38 -0.82
C GLU A 10 8.69 -10.69 -1.92
N GLN A 11 8.41 -11.66 -2.81
CA GLN A 11 9.35 -12.06 -3.86
C GLN A 11 9.48 -11.01 -4.96
N LYS A 12 8.41 -10.26 -5.20
CA LYS A 12 8.35 -9.27 -6.30
C LYS A 12 8.32 -7.84 -5.79
N ASN A 13 8.05 -7.63 -4.50
CA ASN A 13 7.68 -6.34 -3.92
C ASN A 13 6.38 -5.80 -4.53
N TYR A 14 5.33 -6.64 -4.56
CA TYR A 14 4.03 -6.31 -5.14
C TYR A 14 2.91 -6.51 -4.12
N VAL A 15 1.81 -5.78 -4.27
CA VAL A 15 0.52 -6.17 -3.67
C VAL A 15 -0.35 -6.82 -4.75
N ASP A 16 -0.69 -8.09 -4.56
CA ASP A 16 -1.55 -8.87 -5.44
C ASP A 16 -3.01 -8.75 -4.98
N VAL A 17 -3.87 -8.12 -5.79
CA VAL A 17 -5.31 -7.94 -5.53
C VAL A 17 -6.11 -8.89 -6.42
N THR A 18 -6.74 -9.88 -5.81
CA THR A 18 -7.63 -10.83 -6.48
C THR A 18 -9.06 -10.34 -6.46
N VAL A 19 -9.66 -10.19 -7.65
CA VAL A 19 -11.08 -9.86 -7.80
C VAL A 19 -11.82 -11.12 -8.23
N TYR A 20 -12.51 -11.79 -7.29
CA TYR A 20 -13.08 -13.12 -7.52
C TYR A 20 -14.11 -13.15 -8.65
N GLU A 21 -14.92 -12.10 -8.80
CA GLU A 21 -15.94 -12.02 -9.85
C GLU A 21 -15.35 -11.83 -11.24
N ALA A 22 -14.25 -11.08 -11.34
CA ALA A 22 -13.65 -10.74 -12.62
C ALA A 22 -12.61 -11.77 -13.08
N GLY A 23 -12.20 -12.68 -12.19
CA GLY A 23 -11.28 -13.78 -12.51
C GLY A 23 -9.85 -13.33 -12.82
N TYR A 24 -9.45 -12.13 -12.39
CA TYR A 24 -8.11 -11.60 -12.58
C TYR A 24 -7.46 -11.15 -11.27
N VAL A 25 -6.13 -11.02 -11.32
CA VAL A 25 -5.29 -10.46 -10.25
C VAL A 25 -4.65 -9.18 -10.77
N LEU A 26 -4.83 -8.09 -10.03
CA LEU A 26 -4.12 -6.84 -10.25
C LEU A 26 -2.88 -6.83 -9.36
N GLY A 27 -1.68 -6.70 -9.95
CA GLY A 27 -0.43 -6.57 -9.22
C GLY A 27 0.00 -5.11 -9.17
N LEU A 28 0.13 -4.54 -7.97
CA LEU A 28 0.70 -3.20 -7.77
C LEU A 28 2.18 -3.36 -7.42
N ASP A 29 3.05 -2.74 -8.23
CA ASP A 29 4.49 -2.68 -7.98
C ASP A 29 4.77 -1.61 -6.91
N CYS A 30 5.07 -2.01 -5.68
CA CYS A 30 5.23 -1.07 -4.57
C CYS A 30 6.32 -0.03 -4.87
N GLY A 31 7.44 -0.47 -5.47
CA GLY A 31 8.53 0.43 -5.83
C GLY A 31 8.17 1.50 -6.86
N LYS A 32 7.19 1.23 -7.73
CA LYS A 32 6.68 2.25 -8.67
C LYS A 32 5.68 3.19 -8.05
N TRP A 33 4.84 2.70 -7.15
CA TRP A 33 3.85 3.53 -6.46
C TRP A 33 4.47 4.42 -5.39
N GLU A 34 5.59 3.97 -4.81
CA GLU A 34 6.38 4.75 -3.86
C GLU A 34 7.41 5.66 -4.53
N ASP A 35 7.59 5.58 -5.86
CA ASP A 35 8.52 6.45 -6.57
C ASP A 35 8.09 7.92 -6.45
N GLY A 36 8.94 8.73 -5.82
CA GLY A 36 8.67 10.13 -5.54
C GLY A 36 7.90 10.41 -4.26
N ILE A 37 7.44 9.39 -3.52
CA ILE A 37 6.90 9.56 -2.17
C ILE A 37 8.06 9.91 -1.23
N LYS A 38 7.90 11.00 -0.48
CA LYS A 38 8.91 11.50 0.45
C LYS A 38 8.60 10.93 1.83
N THR A 39 9.43 10.00 2.28
CA THR A 39 9.31 9.36 3.59
C THR A 39 10.47 9.75 4.52
N THR A 40 10.25 9.63 5.83
CA THR A 40 11.32 9.44 6.81
C THR A 40 11.54 7.95 7.08
N MET A 41 12.53 7.60 7.90
CA MET A 41 12.73 6.21 8.32
C MET A 41 11.51 5.65 9.09
N ASN A 42 10.76 6.49 9.81
CA ASN A 42 9.57 6.08 10.55
C ASN A 42 8.40 5.80 9.60
N SER A 43 8.05 6.77 8.75
CA SER A 43 6.94 6.60 7.80
C SER A 43 7.21 5.55 6.73
N GLN A 44 8.46 5.37 6.28
CA GLN A 44 8.78 4.24 5.38
C GLN A 44 8.50 2.90 6.05
N GLY A 45 8.97 2.71 7.30
CA GLY A 45 8.72 1.46 8.02
C GLY A 45 7.23 1.19 8.26
N ARG A 46 6.43 2.25 8.46
CA ARG A 46 4.97 2.15 8.56
C ARG A 46 4.30 1.84 7.22
N LEU A 47 4.80 2.39 6.12
CA LEU A 47 4.30 2.12 4.78
C LEU A 47 4.59 0.67 4.36
N ASP A 48 5.80 0.18 4.65
CA ASP A 48 6.19 -1.22 4.44
C ASP A 48 5.28 -2.16 5.27
N ALA A 49 5.04 -1.82 6.55
CA ALA A 49 4.13 -2.58 7.41
C ALA A 49 2.69 -2.54 6.88
N LEU A 50 2.23 -1.41 6.35
CA LEU A 50 0.89 -1.28 5.77
C LEU A 50 0.69 -2.25 4.59
N ALA A 51 1.67 -2.36 3.69
CA ALA A 51 1.60 -3.32 2.59
C ALA A 51 1.44 -4.77 3.08
N ILE A 52 2.09 -5.14 4.19
CA ILE A 52 2.07 -6.49 4.77
C ILE A 52 0.79 -6.76 5.57
N ASP A 53 0.46 -5.87 6.50
CA ASP A 53 -0.59 -6.06 7.51
C ASP A 53 -1.98 -5.70 6.96
N ASP A 54 -2.07 -4.65 6.12
CA ASP A 54 -3.31 -4.23 5.46
C ASP A 54 -3.09 -3.87 3.98
N PRO A 55 -2.84 -4.88 3.13
CA PRO A 55 -2.56 -4.69 1.70
C PRO A 55 -3.72 -4.02 0.95
N LEU A 56 -4.96 -4.11 1.43
CA LEU A 56 -6.09 -3.44 0.79
C LEU A 56 -6.04 -1.94 1.01
N GLU A 57 -5.71 -1.49 2.22
CA GLU A 57 -5.54 -0.07 2.50
C GLU A 57 -4.33 0.52 1.76
N TYR A 58 -3.22 -0.22 1.67
CA TYR A 58 -2.08 0.19 0.83
C TYR A 58 -2.50 0.45 -0.63
N VAL A 59 -3.25 -0.48 -1.22
CA VAL A 59 -3.73 -0.35 -2.61
C VAL A 59 -4.69 0.83 -2.75
N ARG A 60 -5.57 1.03 -1.76
CA ARG A 60 -6.49 2.18 -1.76
C ARG A 60 -5.71 3.48 -1.80
N LEU A 61 -4.74 3.66 -0.91
CA LEU A 61 -3.89 4.87 -0.87
C LEU A 61 -3.11 5.09 -2.16
N ALA A 62 -2.59 4.02 -2.75
CA ALA A 62 -1.87 4.09 -4.02
C ALA A 62 -2.80 4.56 -5.15
N LEU A 63 -3.95 3.91 -5.33
CA LEU A 63 -4.89 4.22 -6.41
C LEU A 63 -5.61 5.56 -6.24
N ASP A 64 -5.84 6.00 -5.00
CA ASP A 64 -6.45 7.30 -4.68
C ASP A 64 -5.42 8.45 -4.66
N GLU A 65 -4.14 8.17 -4.91
CA GLU A 65 -3.03 9.14 -4.86
C GLU A 65 -2.87 9.81 -3.47
N GLU A 66 -3.29 9.13 -2.40
CA GLU A 66 -3.27 9.63 -1.00
C GLU A 66 -2.01 9.24 -0.23
N MET A 67 -1.10 8.47 -0.83
CA MET A 67 0.06 7.89 -0.14
C MET A 67 0.97 8.94 0.52
N GLN A 68 1.25 10.07 -0.16
CA GLN A 68 2.07 11.14 0.43
C GLN A 68 1.38 11.79 1.64
N VAL A 69 0.07 12.03 1.55
CA VAL A 69 -0.70 12.64 2.66
C VAL A 69 -0.69 11.73 3.88
N TRP A 70 -0.84 10.42 3.65
CA TRP A 70 -0.78 9.42 4.72
C TRP A 70 0.60 9.36 5.38
N VAL A 71 1.66 9.36 4.57
CA VAL A 71 3.07 9.39 5.04
C VAL A 71 3.35 10.64 5.87
N ASP A 72 2.97 11.82 5.38
CA ASP A 72 3.15 13.09 6.09
C ASP A 72 2.45 13.07 7.46
N ALA A 73 1.26 12.48 7.53
CA ALA A 73 0.52 12.34 8.79
C ALA A 73 1.18 11.35 9.77
N MET A 74 1.88 10.33 9.27
CA MET A 74 2.62 9.37 10.11
C MET A 74 3.92 9.93 10.65
N ASP A 75 4.47 10.95 10.01
CA ASP A 75 5.66 11.68 10.44
C ASP A 75 5.34 12.87 11.36
N ASP A 76 4.07 13.25 11.48
CA ASP A 76 3.65 14.33 12.37
C ASP A 76 3.63 13.88 13.84
N ASP A 77 4.70 14.21 14.56
CA ASP A 77 4.83 14.00 16.01
C ASP A 77 3.84 14.85 16.84
N SER A 78 3.12 15.82 16.24
CA SER A 78 2.17 16.69 16.97
C SER A 78 0.84 16.01 17.30
N LEU A 79 0.62 14.79 16.80
CA LEU A 79 -0.54 13.96 17.13
C LEU A 79 -0.37 13.18 18.46
N TRP A 80 0.74 13.39 19.19
CA TRP A 80 1.05 12.78 20.49
C TRP A 80 1.21 13.80 21.62
#